data_AF-A0A5C7M425-F1
#
_entry.id   AF-A0A5C7M425-F1
#
_cell.length_a   1.000
_cell.length_b   1.000
_cell.length_c   1.000
_cell.angle_alpha   90.00
_cell.angle_beta   90.00
_cell.angle_gamma   90.00
#
_symmetry.space_group_name_H-M   'P 1'
#
loop_
_entity.id
_entity.type
_entity.pdbx_description
1 polymer ?
#
loop_
_entity_poly.entity_id
_entity_poly.type
_entity_poly.pdbx_seq_one_letter_code
_entity_poly.pdbx_strand_id
1 'polypeptide(L)'
;MKDYHSDLSKYKGNDVDLRAEFSAIMRIHGHWALLRKRIKDKKCACYNTSTDEAASDCKKCLGSGYAFVDHFIRVRKQPIYQLSEVAEPVGRISPTITKFWVQYHTKPDRGDFIAEISQDETSRTQNFQIQPTVPLAIFKMYDIQDVADMREFGGRIEFFSVVVEEASFGDTT
;
A
#
# COMPACT_ATOMS: atom_id res chain seq x y z
N MET A 1 -6.20 -16.67 -29.52
CA MET A 1 -6.08 -15.20 -29.37
C MET A 1 -7.50 -14.66 -29.38
N LYS A 2 -8.08 -14.32 -28.23
CA LYS A 2 -9.41 -13.69 -28.15
C LYS A 2 -9.18 -12.18 -28.09
N ASP A 3 -9.74 -11.46 -29.03
CA ASP A 3 -9.54 -10.04 -29.24
C ASP A 3 -9.96 -9.22 -28.01
N TYR A 4 -9.00 -8.46 -27.48
CA TYR A 4 -9.18 -7.46 -26.42
C TYR A 4 -10.25 -6.41 -26.80
N HIS A 5 -10.51 -6.24 -28.10
CA HIS A 5 -11.54 -5.34 -28.63
C HIS A 5 -12.96 -5.91 -28.61
N SER A 6 -13.15 -7.22 -28.45
CA SER A 6 -14.48 -7.84 -28.57
C SER A 6 -15.36 -7.67 -27.32
N ASP A 7 -14.76 -7.51 -26.13
CA ASP A 7 -15.49 -7.35 -24.86
C ASP A 7 -15.92 -5.92 -24.54
N LEU A 8 -15.39 -4.92 -25.27
CA LEU A 8 -15.79 -3.52 -25.10
C LEU A 8 -17.13 -3.18 -25.79
N SER A 9 -17.64 -4.09 -26.64
CA SER A 9 -18.87 -3.90 -27.41
C SER A 9 -20.17 -3.95 -26.59
N LYS A 10 -20.08 -4.30 -25.29
CA LYS A 10 -21.24 -4.34 -24.37
C LYS A 10 -21.55 -3.01 -23.69
N TYR A 11 -20.66 -2.02 -23.77
CA TYR A 11 -20.86 -0.71 -23.14
C TYR A 11 -21.58 0.23 -24.12
N LYS A 12 -22.91 0.17 -24.14
CA LYS A 12 -23.75 1.19 -24.77
C LYS A 12 -23.79 2.42 -23.86
N GLY A 13 -22.95 3.42 -24.18
CA GLY A 13 -22.84 4.70 -23.47
C GLY A 13 -21.38 4.97 -23.13
N ASN A 14 -20.87 6.17 -23.41
CA ASN A 14 -19.47 6.59 -23.26
C ASN A 14 -18.97 6.70 -21.80
N ASP A 15 -19.48 5.87 -20.89
CA ASP A 15 -19.09 5.90 -19.47
C ASP A 15 -18.04 4.81 -19.20
N VAL A 16 -16.82 5.24 -18.88
CA VAL A 16 -15.69 4.37 -18.55
C VAL A 16 -15.85 3.85 -17.11
N ASP A 17 -15.90 2.54 -16.91
CA ASP A 17 -15.87 1.96 -15.57
C ASP A 17 -14.44 2.05 -14.98
N LEU A 18 -14.21 3.10 -14.20
CA LEU A 18 -12.91 3.38 -13.59
C LEU A 18 -12.40 2.24 -12.68
N ARG A 19 -13.27 1.48 -12.02
CA ARG A 19 -12.86 0.32 -11.20
C ARG A 19 -12.37 -0.82 -12.05
N ALA A 20 -13.07 -1.11 -13.15
CA ALA A 20 -12.68 -2.17 -14.08
C ALA A 20 -11.33 -1.84 -14.71
N GLU A 21 -11.17 -0.61 -15.20
CA GLU A 21 -9.92 -0.12 -15.80
C GLU A 21 -8.77 -0.14 -14.78
N PHE A 22 -8.99 0.38 -13.58
CA PHE A 22 -7.96 0.37 -12.53
C PHE A 22 -7.59 -1.05 -12.08
N SER A 23 -8.57 -1.95 -12.01
CA SER A 23 -8.31 -3.36 -11.70
C SER A 23 -7.50 -4.05 -12.80
N ALA A 24 -7.74 -3.70 -14.06
CA ALA A 24 -6.93 -4.17 -15.19
C ALA A 24 -5.48 -3.65 -15.09
N ILE A 25 -5.29 -2.36 -14.79
CA ILE A 25 -3.96 -1.77 -14.55
C ILE A 25 -3.25 -2.48 -13.41
N MET A 26 -3.92 -2.70 -12.27
CA MET A 26 -3.34 -3.40 -11.12
C MET A 26 -2.96 -4.84 -11.43
N ARG A 27 -3.72 -5.52 -12.30
CA ARG A 27 -3.38 -6.87 -12.74
C ARG A 27 -2.11 -6.92 -13.58
N ILE A 28 -1.85 -5.91 -14.39
CA ILE A 28 -0.73 -5.89 -15.36
C ILE A 28 0.54 -5.27 -14.75
N HIS A 29 0.37 -4.20 -13.97
CA HIS A 29 1.45 -3.35 -13.48
C HIS A 29 1.54 -3.26 -11.95
N GLY A 30 0.52 -3.74 -11.25
CA GLY A 30 0.54 -3.81 -9.80
C GLY A 30 1.41 -4.96 -9.30
N HIS A 31 1.76 -4.87 -8.02
CA HIS A 31 2.56 -5.87 -7.32
C HIS A 31 1.93 -6.16 -5.96
N TRP A 32 2.29 -7.30 -5.37
CA TRP A 32 1.76 -7.68 -4.06
C TRP A 32 2.45 -6.93 -2.93
N ALA A 33 1.66 -6.50 -1.97
CA ALA A 33 2.10 -5.96 -0.69
C ALA A 33 1.22 -6.50 0.42
N LEU A 34 1.64 -6.31 1.66
CA LEU A 34 0.79 -6.52 2.83
C LEU A 34 0.27 -5.17 3.31
N LEU A 35 -1.03 -5.06 3.49
CA LEU A 35 -1.61 -4.00 4.31
C LEU A 35 -1.76 -4.55 5.72
N ARG A 36 -0.94 -4.03 6.62
CA ARG A 36 -0.98 -4.32 8.04
C ARG A 36 -2.01 -3.40 8.70
N LYS A 37 -3.23 -3.90 8.86
CA LYS A 37 -4.36 -3.14 9.40
C LYS A 37 -4.40 -3.16 10.92
N ARG A 38 -4.53 -1.99 11.52
CA ARG A 38 -4.67 -1.83 12.97
C ARG A 38 -6.03 -2.35 13.43
N ILE A 39 -6.00 -3.17 14.49
CA ILE A 39 -7.21 -3.57 15.22
C ILE A 39 -7.45 -2.53 16.32
N LYS A 40 -8.41 -1.62 16.10
CA LYS A 40 -8.62 -0.44 16.97
C LYS A 40 -8.82 -0.80 18.45
N ASP A 41 -9.51 -1.91 18.73
CA ASP A 41 -9.87 -2.31 20.10
C ASP A 41 -8.90 -3.32 20.73
N LYS A 42 -7.79 -3.64 20.05
CA LYS A 42 -6.83 -4.63 20.55
C LYS A 42 -5.45 -4.02 20.69
N LYS A 43 -4.98 -3.93 21.93
CA LYS A 43 -3.62 -3.49 22.26
C LYS A 43 -2.61 -4.61 22.03
N CYS A 44 -1.38 -4.22 21.77
CA CYS A 44 -0.24 -5.13 21.71
C CYS A 44 0.09 -5.65 23.12
N ALA A 45 0.71 -6.82 23.19
CA ALA A 45 1.19 -7.38 24.46
C ALA A 45 2.26 -6.51 25.15
N CYS A 46 2.95 -5.63 24.43
CA CYS A 46 3.93 -4.70 25.01
C CYS A 46 3.30 -3.41 25.57
N TYR A 47 1.99 -3.24 25.44
CA TYR A 47 1.30 -2.04 25.90
C TYR A 47 1.16 -2.05 27.42
N ASN A 48 1.62 -1.00 28.07
CA ASN A 48 1.50 -0.81 29.51
C ASN A 48 0.29 0.08 29.81
N THR A 49 -0.75 -0.51 30.40
CA THR A 49 -1.98 0.20 30.77
C THR A 49 -1.79 1.22 31.89
N SER A 50 -0.73 1.11 32.69
CA SER A 50 -0.46 2.03 33.80
C SER A 50 0.22 3.31 33.34
N THR A 51 1.05 3.24 32.29
CA THR A 51 1.74 4.41 31.72
C THR A 51 1.10 4.91 30.44
N ASP A 52 0.14 4.17 29.89
CA ASP A 52 -0.50 4.41 28.59
C ASP A 52 0.49 4.42 27.41
N GLU A 53 1.60 3.68 27.56
CA GLU A 53 2.71 3.67 26.61
C GLU A 53 2.99 2.25 26.11
N ALA A 54 3.54 2.16 24.90
CA ALA A 54 4.06 0.93 24.33
C ALA A 54 5.58 0.98 24.25
N ALA A 55 6.22 -0.19 24.31
CA ALA A 55 7.64 -0.30 24.00
C ALA A 55 7.91 0.16 22.55
N SER A 56 8.78 1.16 22.40
CA SER A 56 9.10 1.80 21.11
C SER A 56 9.79 0.87 20.12
N ASP A 57 10.51 -0.14 20.62
CA ASP A 57 11.26 -1.13 19.85
C ASP A 57 10.47 -2.43 19.57
N CYS A 58 9.18 -2.47 19.93
CA CYS A 58 8.41 -3.69 19.79
C CYS A 58 8.19 -4.07 18.32
N LYS A 59 8.87 -5.12 17.85
CA LYS A 59 8.75 -5.67 16.48
C LYS A 59 7.32 -6.12 16.08
N LYS A 60 6.43 -6.35 17.06
CA LYS A 60 5.04 -6.80 16.80
C LYS A 60 4.10 -5.64 16.45
N CYS A 61 4.18 -4.54 17.18
CA CYS A 61 3.30 -3.37 16.98
C CYS A 61 4.01 -2.16 16.40
N LEU A 62 5.32 -2.26 16.15
CA LEU A 62 6.12 -1.19 15.56
C LEU A 62 6.03 0.11 16.36
N GLY A 63 6.10 0.02 17.69
CA GLY A 63 5.98 1.16 18.60
C GLY A 63 4.56 1.74 18.76
N SER A 64 3.58 1.35 17.94
CA SER A 64 2.23 1.94 18.00
C SER A 64 1.38 1.52 19.21
N GLY A 65 1.71 0.38 19.84
CA GLY A 65 0.93 -0.19 20.95
C GLY A 65 -0.35 -0.93 20.56
N TYR A 66 -0.66 -1.07 19.26
CA TYR A 66 -1.83 -1.81 18.78
C TYR A 66 -1.49 -3.17 18.19
N ALA A 67 -2.47 -4.08 18.16
CA ALA A 67 -2.37 -5.31 17.40
C ALA A 67 -2.76 -5.08 15.93
N PHE A 68 -2.22 -5.91 15.04
CA PHE A 68 -2.43 -5.80 13.61
C PHE A 68 -2.82 -7.14 12.97
N VAL A 69 -3.47 -7.06 11.80
CA VAL A 69 -3.72 -8.17 10.88
C VAL A 69 -3.18 -7.80 9.50
N ASP A 70 -2.46 -8.73 8.89
CA ASP A 70 -1.88 -8.55 7.56
C ASP A 70 -2.85 -9.04 6.47
N HIS A 71 -3.10 -8.19 5.48
CA HIS A 71 -3.92 -8.51 4.31
C HIS A 71 -3.08 -8.41 3.05
N PHE A 72 -3.11 -9.45 2.21
CA PHE A 72 -2.54 -9.36 0.87
C PHE A 72 -3.35 -8.39 0.02
N ILE A 73 -2.66 -7.39 -0.52
CA ILE A 73 -3.26 -6.40 -1.40
C ILE A 73 -2.40 -6.22 -2.64
N ARG A 74 -3.03 -5.79 -3.74
CA ARG A 74 -2.31 -5.31 -4.93
C ARG A 74 -2.18 -3.81 -4.86
N VAL A 75 -0.97 -3.35 -5.10
CA VAL A 75 -0.65 -1.92 -5.09
C VAL A 75 0.14 -1.54 -6.33
N ARG A 76 0.11 -0.26 -6.67
CA ARG A 76 1.03 0.33 -7.64
C ARG A 76 1.81 1.43 -6.94
N LYS A 77 3.13 1.29 -6.88
CA LYS A 77 4.02 2.29 -6.30
C LYS A 77 4.38 3.37 -7.32
N GLN A 78 4.40 4.61 -6.85
CA GLN A 78 4.85 5.77 -7.58
C GLN A 78 5.70 6.64 -6.64
N PRO A 79 6.99 6.88 -6.92
CA PRO A 79 7.75 7.86 -6.16
C PRO A 79 7.17 9.25 -6.40
N ILE A 80 7.01 10.04 -5.34
CA ILE A 80 6.67 11.45 -5.46
C ILE A 80 7.99 12.22 -5.45
N TYR A 81 8.35 12.78 -6.59
CA TYR A 81 9.44 13.74 -6.64
C TYR A 81 8.89 15.09 -6.16
N GLN A 82 9.25 15.50 -4.96
CA GLN A 82 9.16 16.91 -4.61
C GLN A 82 10.30 17.62 -5.33
N LEU A 83 9.97 18.35 -6.39
CA LEU A 83 10.81 19.45 -6.85
C LEU A 83 10.77 20.50 -5.74
N SER A 84 11.68 20.42 -4.77
CA SER A 84 11.77 21.45 -3.75
C SER A 84 12.20 22.76 -4.43
N GLU A 85 11.30 23.73 -4.52
CA GLU A 85 11.65 25.11 -4.95
C GLU A 85 12.60 25.79 -3.94
N VAL A 86 12.72 25.21 -2.74
CA VAL A 86 13.64 25.63 -1.70
C VAL A 86 14.85 24.71 -1.74
N ALA A 87 16.03 25.25 -2.04
CA ALA A 87 17.28 24.52 -1.94
C ALA A 87 17.43 24.00 -0.49
N GLU A 88 17.34 22.69 -0.32
CA GLU A 88 17.60 22.06 0.97
C GLU A 88 19.04 22.38 1.41
N PRO A 89 19.28 22.62 2.71
CA PRO A 89 20.63 22.83 3.21
C PRO A 89 21.52 21.64 2.85
N VAL A 90 22.74 21.94 2.39
CA VAL A 90 23.75 20.92 2.06
C VAL A 90 23.90 19.97 3.25
N GLY A 91 23.67 18.67 3.02
CA GLY A 91 23.78 17.63 4.04
C GLY A 91 22.46 17.07 4.59
N ARG A 92 21.29 17.58 4.18
CA ARG A 92 19.99 16.94 4.48
C ARG A 92 19.55 16.02 3.35
N ILE A 93 19.22 14.76 3.70
CA ILE A 93 18.55 13.81 2.81
C ILE A 93 17.05 13.98 3.05
N SER A 94 16.30 14.44 2.05
CA SER A 94 14.84 14.50 2.16
C SER A 94 14.28 13.07 2.18
N PRO A 95 13.32 12.77 3.07
CA PRO A 95 12.66 11.47 3.07
C PRO A 95 11.98 11.25 1.71
N THR A 96 12.16 10.07 1.13
CA THR A 96 11.51 9.74 -0.15
C THR A 96 10.03 9.46 0.10
N ILE A 97 9.20 10.47 -0.13
CA ILE A 97 7.75 10.31 -0.05
C ILE A 97 7.28 9.42 -1.19
N THR A 98 6.56 8.36 -0.85
CA THR A 98 6.05 7.37 -1.81
C THR A 98 4.53 7.42 -1.87
N LYS A 99 3.97 7.27 -3.06
CA LYS A 99 2.53 7.07 -3.25
C LYS A 99 2.24 5.63 -3.64
N PHE A 100 1.25 5.03 -3.00
CA PHE A 100 0.66 3.77 -3.39
C PHE A 100 -0.77 3.97 -3.86
N TRP A 101 -1.09 3.44 -5.03
CA TRP A 101 -2.46 3.33 -5.50
C TRP A 101 -3.04 2.00 -5.04
N VAL A 102 -4.26 2.00 -4.49
CA VAL A 102 -4.87 0.83 -3.83
C VAL A 102 -6.34 0.68 -4.23
N GLN A 103 -6.82 -0.56 -4.36
CA GLN A 103 -8.21 -0.86 -4.72
C GLN A 103 -9.24 -0.36 -3.69
N TYR A 104 -10.43 0.03 -4.16
CA TYR A 104 -11.50 0.63 -3.35
C TYR A 104 -12.04 -0.23 -2.20
N HIS A 105 -11.91 -1.55 -2.26
CA HIS A 105 -12.39 -2.44 -1.19
C HIS A 105 -11.41 -2.54 -0.02
N THR A 106 -10.16 -2.12 -0.20
CA THR A 106 -9.09 -2.29 0.78
C THR A 106 -9.20 -1.35 1.98
N LYS A 107 -9.76 -0.15 1.76
CA LYS A 107 -10.03 0.88 2.79
C LYS A 107 -8.85 1.07 3.77
N PRO A 108 -7.67 1.50 3.29
CA PRO A 108 -6.54 1.83 4.17
C PRO A 108 -6.92 3.01 5.08
N ASP A 109 -6.34 3.07 6.28
CA ASP A 109 -6.55 4.13 7.26
C ASP A 109 -5.20 4.62 7.82
N ARG A 110 -5.17 5.82 8.41
CA ARG A 110 -3.98 6.31 9.10
C ARG A 110 -3.67 5.44 10.32
N GLY A 111 -2.40 5.08 10.48
CA GLY A 111 -1.93 4.13 11.48
C GLY A 111 -2.04 2.66 11.07
N ASP A 112 -2.47 2.37 9.84
CA ASP A 112 -2.13 1.12 9.16
C ASP A 112 -0.73 1.25 8.53
N PHE A 113 -0.08 0.12 8.21
CA PHE A 113 1.21 0.10 7.51
C PHE A 113 1.12 -0.66 6.18
N ILE A 114 1.96 -0.29 5.22
CA ILE A 114 2.15 -1.06 3.98
C ILE A 114 3.53 -1.72 4.02
N ALA A 115 3.58 -3.04 3.86
CA ALA A 115 4.83 -3.79 3.79
C ALA A 115 5.08 -4.28 2.36
N GLU A 116 6.23 -3.94 1.79
CA GLU A 116 6.68 -4.57 0.55
C GLU A 116 7.33 -5.91 0.86
N ILE A 117 6.91 -6.90 0.08
CA ILE A 117 7.26 -8.31 0.28
C ILE A 117 8.01 -8.86 -0.92
N SER A 118 8.84 -9.85 -0.68
CA SER A 118 9.59 -10.57 -1.71
C SER A 118 8.65 -11.20 -2.74
N GLN A 119 9.05 -11.09 -4.00
CA GLN A 119 8.25 -11.54 -5.13
C GLN A 119 9.09 -12.41 -6.07
N ASP A 120 8.43 -13.39 -6.67
CA ASP A 120 9.05 -14.26 -7.67
C ASP A 120 8.82 -13.66 -9.07
N GLU A 121 9.84 -13.03 -9.63
CA GLU A 121 9.75 -12.44 -10.98
C GLU A 121 9.49 -13.49 -12.07
N THR A 122 9.88 -14.76 -11.86
CA THR A 122 9.70 -15.82 -12.85
C THR A 122 8.22 -16.18 -13.02
N SER A 123 7.42 -16.08 -11.95
CA SER A 123 5.98 -16.33 -11.96
C SER A 123 5.20 -15.44 -12.94
N ARG A 124 5.73 -14.25 -13.26
CA ARG A 124 5.13 -13.33 -14.25
C ARG A 124 5.05 -13.95 -15.63
N THR A 125 6.05 -14.73 -16.02
CA THR A 125 6.09 -15.37 -17.34
C THR A 125 5.08 -16.51 -17.47
N GLN A 126 4.73 -17.15 -16.35
CA GLN A 126 3.80 -18.29 -16.32
C GLN A 126 2.34 -17.86 -16.18
N ASN A 127 2.07 -16.85 -15.35
CA ASN A 127 0.70 -16.47 -14.97
C ASN A 127 0.32 -15.02 -15.34
N PHE A 128 1.18 -14.31 -16.07
CA PHE A 128 1.04 -12.88 -16.37
C PHE A 128 0.88 -12.01 -15.10
N GLN A 129 1.24 -12.55 -13.95
CA GLN A 129 1.06 -11.94 -12.63
C GLN A 129 2.24 -12.37 -11.76
N ILE A 130 2.90 -11.39 -11.15
CA ILE A 130 3.96 -11.66 -10.18
C ILE A 130 3.30 -12.19 -8.90
N GLN A 131 3.83 -13.28 -8.35
CA GLN A 131 3.38 -13.90 -7.12
C GLN A 131 4.37 -13.61 -5.98
N PRO A 132 3.92 -13.58 -4.72
CA PRO A 132 4.82 -13.53 -3.56
C PRO A 132 5.69 -14.79 -3.48
N THR A 133 6.93 -14.67 -3.00
CA THR A 133 7.78 -15.85 -2.77
C THR A 133 7.29 -16.65 -1.56
N VAL A 134 7.66 -17.94 -1.53
CA VAL A 134 7.56 -18.78 -0.34
C VAL A 134 8.95 -19.34 -0.05
N PRO A 135 9.56 -19.06 1.13
CA PRO A 135 9.01 -18.29 2.26
C PRO A 135 8.82 -16.79 1.94
N LEU A 136 7.88 -16.18 2.66
CA LEU A 136 7.57 -14.76 2.52
C LEU A 136 8.57 -13.92 3.33
N ALA A 137 9.22 -12.96 2.69
CA ALA A 137 10.09 -11.99 3.35
C ALA A 137 9.54 -10.57 3.17
N ILE A 138 9.51 -9.79 4.25
CA ILE A 138 9.22 -8.36 4.19
C ILE A 138 10.56 -7.63 4.11
N PHE A 139 10.76 -6.78 3.11
CA PHE A 139 12.02 -6.05 2.94
C PHE A 139 11.90 -4.54 3.16
N LYS A 140 10.68 -3.98 3.09
CA LYS A 140 10.41 -2.58 3.43
C LYS A 140 9.06 -2.43 4.13
N MET A 141 9.00 -1.48 5.05
CA MET A 141 7.78 -1.10 5.76
C MET A 141 7.53 0.39 5.59
N TYR A 142 6.27 0.75 5.39
CA TYR A 142 5.83 2.11 5.13
C TYR A 142 4.73 2.50 6.10
N ASP A 143 4.90 3.67 6.74
CA ASP A 143 3.87 4.28 7.58
C ASP A 143 2.94 5.17 6.74
N ILE A 144 1.63 4.98 6.89
CA ILE A 144 0.62 5.71 6.12
C ILE A 144 0.42 7.10 6.73
N GLN A 145 0.88 8.11 5.99
CA GLN A 145 0.74 9.51 6.37
C GLN A 145 -0.61 10.08 5.98
N ASP A 146 -1.07 9.77 4.76
CA ASP A 146 -2.32 10.30 4.22
C ASP A 146 -3.03 9.31 3.29
N VAL A 147 -4.36 9.38 3.25
CA VAL A 147 -5.23 8.56 2.41
C VAL A 147 -6.25 9.45 1.74
N ALA A 148 -6.20 9.51 0.41
CA ALA A 148 -7.16 10.27 -0.40
C ALA A 148 -8.11 9.32 -1.16
N ASP A 149 -9.40 9.60 -1.03
CA ASP A 149 -10.47 8.92 -1.75
C ASP A 149 -10.56 9.45 -3.19
N MET A 150 -10.22 8.61 -4.17
CA MET A 150 -10.37 8.97 -5.58
C MET A 150 -11.77 8.59 -6.01
N ARG A 151 -12.63 9.60 -6.19
CA ARG A 151 -14.06 9.43 -6.43
C ARG A 151 -14.45 9.81 -7.85
N GLU A 152 -15.43 9.10 -8.40
CA GLU A 152 -16.08 9.47 -9.65
C GLU A 152 -17.13 10.57 -9.42
N PHE A 153 -17.64 11.16 -10.51
CA PHE A 153 -18.85 11.97 -10.51
C PHE A 153 -20.01 11.18 -9.85
N GLY A 154 -20.59 11.73 -8.79
CA GLY A 154 -21.56 11.02 -7.94
C GLY A 154 -21.00 10.50 -6.61
N GLY A 155 -19.70 10.70 -6.35
CA GLY A 155 -19.10 10.52 -5.02
C GLY A 155 -18.77 9.08 -4.65
N ARG A 156 -18.94 8.12 -5.56
CA ARG A 156 -18.49 6.73 -5.39
C ARG A 156 -16.97 6.67 -5.36
N ILE A 157 -16.39 5.92 -4.42
CA ILE A 157 -14.92 5.72 -4.34
C ILE A 157 -14.52 4.67 -5.38
N GLU A 158 -13.57 5.00 -6.24
CA GLU A 158 -13.07 4.11 -7.29
C GLU A 158 -11.75 3.43 -6.89
N PHE A 159 -10.88 4.16 -6.19
CA PHE A 159 -9.62 3.68 -5.62
C PHE A 159 -9.09 4.66 -4.58
N PHE A 160 -8.01 4.29 -3.89
CA PHE A 160 -7.33 5.15 -2.94
C PHE A 160 -5.94 5.55 -3.44
N SER A 161 -5.56 6.79 -3.15
CA SER A 161 -4.17 7.27 -3.17
C SER A 161 -3.66 7.30 -1.75
N VAL A 162 -2.62 6.53 -1.45
CA VAL A 162 -2.02 6.44 -0.12
C VAL A 162 -0.63 7.04 -0.17
N VAL A 163 -0.40 8.10 0.60
CA VAL A 163 0.92 8.71 0.77
C VAL A 163 1.59 8.09 1.98
N VAL A 164 2.82 7.65 1.81
CA VAL A 164 3.56 6.94 2.84
C VAL A 164 5.00 7.42 2.96
N GLU A 165 5.57 7.18 4.14
CA GLU A 165 6.98 7.37 4.44
C GLU A 165 7.64 6.04 4.80
N GLU A 166 8.90 5.87 4.43
CA GLU A 166 9.65 4.67 4.80
C GLU A 166 9.88 4.68 6.31
N ALA A 167 9.34 3.68 6.97
CA ALA A 167 9.38 3.61 8.41
C ALA A 167 10.71 3.02 8.84
N SER A 168 11.48 3.80 9.61
CA SER A 168 12.78 3.41 10.14
C SER A 168 12.55 2.53 11.36
N PHE A 169 12.50 1.21 11.17
CA PHE A 169 12.48 0.25 12.27
C PHE A 169 13.87 -0.38 12.38
N GLY A 170 14.47 -0.30 13.57
CA GLY A 170 15.84 -0.76 13.81
C GLY A 170 16.08 -2.15 13.23
N ASP A 171 17.23 -2.30 12.56
CA ASP A 171 17.64 -3.45 11.75
C ASP A 171 16.91 -4.75 12.09
N THR A 172 15.94 -5.12 11.25
CA THR A 172 15.41 -6.48 11.23
C THR A 172 16.43 -7.38 10.55
N THR A 173 17.49 -7.69 11.29
CA THR A 173 18.27 -8.92 11.13
C THR A 173 17.53 -10.09 11.75
#